data_AF-A0A8D2KY39-F1
#
_entry.id   AF-A0A8D2KY39-F1
#
_cell.length_a   1.000
_cell.length_b   1.000
_cell.length_c   1.000
_cell.angle_alpha   90.00
_cell.angle_beta   90.00
_cell.angle_gamma   90.00
#
_symmetry.space_group_name_H-M   'P 1'
#
loop_
_entity.id
_entity.type
_entity.pdbx_description
1 polymer ?
#
loop_
_entity_poly.entity_id
_entity_poly.type
_entity_poly.pdbx_seq_one_letter_code
_entity_poly.pdbx_strand_id
1 'polypeptide(L)'
;MPLTFCYDYELLCPDGSTAPLPAYATCNLGRGPGRAVVTRWTSGKSCVELGTACSCAQHLFGKAGKERVRFELFASAPFRGKDLLFHDATRHFQTTAEEAQISRILGLEYVALLSLTNSLVRWCCIGDAELRKCEEWALHIRSDPLVCVHADSKTNCIELIKNNGADAVTLDATHAYFADKCGLRPVAAECYGELASCFWNAALPPGYAIALVKKAAKHLSIRNLQGRRSCHSHVYSPAGWLLPSRYTQGSRICSADRTVPEYFWKGCMPGAGGNLCKVCIGPAEREGEKPSSRCAAHHDERYYGNLGALRSFGDVAFLEHHNLLQNIDSGWATGYSAGDLELLCPDGSRAAVTDWQTCNLGPVPPSVVVARPMTVARVYDFLAKSQVKLEVPV
;
A
#
# COMPACT_ATOMS: atom_id res chain seq x y z
N MET A 1 0.62 -42.07 32.34
CA MET A 1 -0.75 -41.60 32.65
C MET A 1 -1.69 -42.22 31.63
N PRO A 2 -2.82 -42.82 32.05
CA PRO A 2 -3.66 -43.61 31.16
C PRO A 2 -4.48 -42.71 30.22
N LEU A 3 -4.70 -43.20 29.00
CA LEU A 3 -5.38 -42.57 27.85
C LEU A 3 -6.88 -42.27 28.08
N THR A 4 -7.39 -42.42 29.30
CA THR A 4 -8.82 -42.31 29.63
C THR A 4 -9.33 -40.87 29.78
N PHE A 5 -8.46 -39.86 29.83
CA PHE A 5 -8.86 -38.45 30.04
C PHE A 5 -9.17 -37.65 28.75
N CYS A 6 -8.93 -38.20 27.55
CA CYS A 6 -9.11 -37.45 26.29
C CYS A 6 -10.56 -37.36 25.80
N TYR A 7 -11.50 -38.11 26.38
CA TYR A 7 -12.90 -38.13 25.96
C TYR A 7 -13.79 -37.11 26.68
N ASP A 8 -13.30 -36.47 27.74
CA ASP A 8 -14.10 -35.54 28.56
C ASP A 8 -13.98 -34.07 28.11
N TYR A 9 -13.19 -33.79 27.07
CA TYR A 9 -12.89 -32.42 26.63
C TYR A 9 -12.99 -32.26 25.11
N GLU A 10 -13.61 -31.15 24.70
CA GLU A 10 -13.68 -30.71 23.30
C GLU A 10 -13.03 -29.33 23.15
N LEU A 11 -12.60 -29.01 21.93
CA LEU A 11 -12.15 -27.68 21.53
C LEU A 11 -13.36 -26.80 21.23
N LEU A 12 -13.29 -25.52 21.57
CA LEU A 12 -14.22 -24.50 21.11
C LEU A 12 -13.66 -23.82 19.86
N CYS A 13 -14.43 -23.80 18.78
CA CYS A 13 -14.03 -23.27 17.49
C CYS A 13 -14.50 -21.81 17.32
N PRO A 14 -13.82 -20.99 16.48
CA PRO A 14 -14.20 -19.59 16.26
C PRO A 14 -15.60 -19.38 15.67
N ASP A 15 -16.16 -20.40 14.99
CA ASP A 15 -17.52 -20.40 14.44
C ASP A 15 -18.60 -20.75 15.48
N GLY A 16 -18.21 -20.95 16.74
CA GLY A 16 -19.10 -21.32 17.85
C GLY A 16 -19.37 -22.82 17.96
N SER A 17 -18.83 -23.65 17.06
CA SER A 17 -18.94 -25.11 17.16
C SER A 17 -17.92 -25.70 18.14
N THR A 18 -18.07 -27.00 18.45
CA THR A 18 -17.05 -27.78 19.15
C THR A 18 -16.43 -28.84 18.25
N ALA A 19 -15.18 -29.20 18.54
CA ALA A 19 -14.44 -30.23 17.80
C ALA A 19 -13.60 -31.10 18.73
N PRO A 20 -13.31 -32.36 18.38
CA PRO A 20 -12.46 -33.22 19.19
C PRO A 20 -11.01 -32.68 19.23
N LEU A 21 -10.28 -32.93 20.34
CA LEU A 21 -8.92 -32.41 20.57
C LEU A 21 -7.93 -32.56 19.39
N PRO A 22 -7.90 -33.68 18.63
CA PRO A 22 -7.01 -33.81 17.47
C PRO A 22 -7.30 -32.84 16.32
N ALA A 23 -8.48 -32.22 16.28
CA ALA A 23 -8.87 -31.25 15.26
C ALA A 23 -8.28 -29.84 15.48
N TYR A 24 -7.34 -29.66 16.42
CA TYR A 24 -6.73 -28.36 16.76
C TYR A 24 -6.14 -27.61 15.55
N ALA A 25 -5.73 -28.31 14.49
CA ALA A 25 -5.18 -27.68 13.30
C ALA A 25 -6.22 -26.84 12.51
N THR A 26 -7.50 -27.25 12.55
CA THR A 26 -8.64 -26.62 11.87
C THR A 26 -9.56 -25.87 12.83
N CYS A 27 -9.62 -26.28 14.10
CA CYS A 27 -10.36 -25.63 15.18
C CYS A 27 -9.38 -25.05 16.22
N ASN A 28 -9.01 -23.78 16.06
CA ASN A 28 -8.16 -23.05 16.99
C ASN A 28 -8.53 -21.56 17.00
N LEU A 29 -8.19 -20.87 18.09
CA LEU A 29 -8.44 -19.43 18.25
C LEU A 29 -7.37 -18.56 17.56
N GLY A 30 -6.36 -19.17 16.97
CA GLY A 30 -5.28 -18.47 16.29
C GLY A 30 -3.97 -19.26 16.31
N ARG A 31 -3.04 -18.82 15.47
CA ARG A 31 -1.66 -19.34 15.43
C ARG A 31 -0.73 -18.29 16.01
N GLY A 32 0.01 -18.69 17.03
CA GLY A 32 0.98 -17.82 17.70
C GLY A 32 2.42 -18.30 17.49
N PRO A 33 3.40 -17.40 17.62
CA PRO A 33 4.80 -17.78 17.71
C PRO A 33 5.04 -18.65 18.95
N GLY A 34 6.01 -19.56 18.87
CA GLY A 34 6.48 -20.31 20.03
C GLY A 34 7.23 -19.41 21.04
N ARG A 35 7.67 -20.00 22.16
CA ARG A 35 8.55 -19.30 23.11
C ARG A 35 9.92 -19.05 22.48
N ALA A 36 10.55 -17.92 22.82
CA ALA A 36 11.88 -17.54 22.36
C ALA A 36 12.82 -17.25 23.53
N VAL A 37 14.11 -17.53 23.33
CA VAL A 37 15.17 -17.07 24.22
C VAL A 37 15.57 -15.65 23.78
N VAL A 38 15.58 -14.71 24.71
CA VAL A 38 15.93 -13.31 24.45
C VAL A 38 17.25 -12.95 25.09
N THR A 39 18.03 -12.12 24.41
CA THR A 39 19.28 -11.56 24.94
C THR A 39 19.36 -10.08 24.65
N ARG A 40 20.25 -9.38 25.36
CA ARG A 40 20.49 -7.96 25.13
C ARG A 40 21.13 -7.76 23.77
N TRP A 41 20.65 -6.76 23.02
CA TRP A 41 21.30 -6.33 21.79
C TRP A 41 22.61 -5.61 22.11
N THR A 42 23.73 -6.34 22.07
CA THR A 42 25.08 -5.76 22.15
C THR A 42 25.90 -6.27 20.97
N SER A 43 26.02 -5.43 19.93
CA SER A 43 26.89 -5.65 18.74
C SER A 43 26.66 -6.93 17.92
N GLY A 44 25.49 -7.58 18.00
CA GLY A 44 25.15 -8.83 17.28
C GLY A 44 25.86 -10.09 17.80
N LYS A 45 27.06 -9.95 18.37
CA LYS A 45 27.89 -11.04 18.92
C LYS A 45 27.16 -11.89 19.96
N SER A 46 26.38 -11.27 20.84
CA SER A 46 25.64 -11.99 21.89
C SER A 46 24.57 -12.95 21.35
N CYS A 47 23.96 -12.65 20.21
CA CYS A 47 22.97 -13.54 19.59
C CYS A 47 23.64 -14.78 18.98
N VAL A 48 24.83 -14.61 18.38
CA VAL A 48 25.61 -15.70 17.78
C VAL A 48 26.16 -16.62 18.85
N GLU A 49 26.75 -16.06 19.91
CA GLU A 49 27.29 -16.82 21.03
C GLU A 49 26.20 -17.62 21.74
N LEU A 50 25.06 -16.97 22.04
CA LEU A 50 23.94 -17.65 22.69
C LEU A 50 23.29 -18.68 21.76
N GLY A 51 23.14 -18.39 20.47
CA GLY A 51 22.64 -19.34 19.48
C GLY A 51 23.54 -20.58 19.37
N THR A 52 24.86 -20.38 19.38
CA THR A 52 25.85 -21.46 19.38
C THR A 52 25.76 -22.28 20.67
N ALA A 53 25.65 -21.63 21.84
CA ALA A 53 25.49 -22.31 23.12
C ALA A 53 24.20 -23.14 23.17
N CYS A 54 23.06 -22.59 22.71
CA CYS A 54 21.79 -23.31 22.60
C CYS A 54 21.90 -24.52 21.66
N SER A 55 22.59 -24.37 20.53
CA SER A 55 22.83 -25.47 19.58
C SER A 55 23.66 -26.59 20.21
N CYS A 56 24.77 -26.25 20.87
CA CYS A 56 25.61 -27.21 21.59
C CYS A 56 24.83 -27.94 22.71
N ALA A 57 24.08 -27.18 23.53
CA ALA A 57 23.27 -27.74 24.60
C ALA A 57 22.22 -28.72 24.06
N GLN A 58 21.57 -28.40 22.94
CA GLN A 58 20.63 -29.31 22.29
C GLN A 58 21.29 -30.56 21.72
N HIS A 59 22.47 -30.44 21.10
CA HIS A 59 23.19 -31.60 20.55
C HIS A 59 23.64 -32.59 21.63
N LEU A 60 23.90 -32.10 22.85
CA LEU A 60 24.28 -32.94 23.98
C LEU A 60 23.04 -33.45 24.75
N PHE A 61 22.11 -32.57 25.12
CA PHE A 61 21.07 -32.83 26.10
C PHE A 61 19.64 -32.76 25.55
N GLY A 62 19.45 -32.45 24.26
CA GLY A 62 18.14 -32.42 23.61
C GLY A 62 17.52 -33.81 23.44
N LYS A 63 16.35 -33.89 22.79
CA LYS A 63 15.61 -35.17 22.62
C LYS A 63 16.39 -36.24 21.86
N ALA A 64 17.28 -35.83 20.96
CA ALA A 64 18.21 -36.69 20.21
C ALA A 64 19.68 -36.51 20.64
N GLY A 65 19.91 -35.94 21.83
CA GLY A 65 21.24 -35.63 22.33
C GLY A 65 22.01 -36.85 22.84
N LYS A 66 23.34 -36.83 22.69
CA LYS A 66 24.22 -37.94 23.09
C LYS A 66 24.26 -38.18 24.60
N GLU A 67 24.09 -37.13 25.40
CA GLU A 67 24.17 -37.13 26.86
C GLU A 67 22.79 -37.03 27.53
N ARG A 68 21.71 -37.28 26.77
CA ARG A 68 20.31 -37.16 27.25
C ARG A 68 20.04 -37.96 28.53
N VAL A 69 20.67 -39.13 28.69
CA VAL A 69 20.50 -39.98 29.89
C VAL A 69 20.98 -39.29 31.16
N ARG A 70 21.96 -38.38 31.06
CA ARG A 70 22.49 -37.63 32.20
C ARG A 70 21.65 -36.40 32.51
N PHE A 71 21.13 -35.75 31.47
CA PHE A 71 20.32 -34.54 31.60
C PHE A 71 19.39 -34.36 30.39
N GLU A 72 18.10 -34.16 30.64
CA GLU A 72 17.10 -33.95 29.60
C GLU A 72 16.70 -32.47 29.51
N LEU A 73 17.17 -31.77 28.47
CA LEU A 73 17.00 -30.32 28.33
C LEU A 73 15.53 -29.87 28.14
N PHE A 74 14.70 -30.74 27.55
CA PHE A 74 13.28 -30.46 27.24
C PHE A 74 12.33 -31.40 27.99
N ALA A 75 12.74 -31.93 29.16
CA ALA A 75 11.87 -32.76 29.99
C ALA A 75 12.00 -32.39 31.47
N SER A 76 10.91 -31.88 32.04
CA SER A 76 10.86 -31.44 33.43
C SER A 76 10.43 -32.52 34.43
N ALA A 77 9.90 -33.65 33.93
CA ALA A 77 9.40 -34.73 34.77
C ALA A 77 10.42 -35.30 35.78
N PRO A 78 11.72 -35.50 35.42
CA PRO A 78 12.74 -35.92 36.38
C PRO A 78 12.93 -34.95 37.56
N PHE A 79 12.58 -33.68 37.36
CA PHE A 79 12.70 -32.61 38.34
C PHE A 79 11.38 -32.31 39.08
N ARG A 80 10.37 -33.17 38.93
CA ARG A 80 9.03 -33.00 39.54
C ARG A 80 8.37 -31.66 39.17
N GLY A 81 8.64 -31.16 37.98
CA GLY A 81 8.02 -29.95 37.44
C GLY A 81 7.45 -30.15 36.04
N LYS A 82 6.91 -29.08 35.48
CA LYS A 82 6.44 -28.98 34.09
C LYS A 82 6.98 -27.69 33.49
N ASP A 83 7.43 -27.76 32.25
CA ASP A 83 7.95 -26.62 31.47
C ASP A 83 9.04 -25.79 32.19
N LEU A 84 9.92 -26.45 32.93
CA LEU A 84 11.04 -25.83 33.64
C LEU A 84 12.13 -25.42 32.63
N LEU A 85 12.48 -24.12 32.64
CA LEU A 85 13.35 -23.45 31.67
C LEU A 85 12.76 -23.39 30.25
N PHE A 86 12.41 -24.54 29.69
CA PHE A 86 11.83 -24.68 28.36
C PHE A 86 10.56 -25.52 28.40
N HIS A 87 9.70 -25.35 27.40
CA HIS A 87 8.46 -26.14 27.32
C HIS A 87 8.78 -27.61 27.02
N ASP A 88 8.12 -28.56 27.69
CA ASP A 88 8.44 -30.00 27.59
C ASP A 88 8.12 -30.57 26.18
N ALA A 89 7.18 -29.93 25.49
CA ALA A 89 6.87 -30.25 24.09
C ALA A 89 7.96 -29.81 23.08
N THR A 90 8.94 -29.00 23.50
CA THR A 90 10.01 -28.51 22.62
C THR A 90 10.75 -29.68 21.97
N ARG A 91 10.96 -29.60 20.66
CA ARG A 91 11.72 -30.61 19.90
C ARG A 91 13.15 -30.16 19.63
N HIS A 92 13.30 -28.89 19.26
CA HIS A 92 14.59 -28.25 19.04
C HIS A 92 14.48 -26.72 19.13
N PHE A 93 15.60 -26.04 19.32
CA PHE A 93 15.82 -24.63 19.09
C PHE A 93 16.10 -24.37 17.62
N GLN A 94 15.45 -23.34 17.08
CA GLN A 94 15.73 -22.81 15.74
C GLN A 94 16.40 -21.44 15.91
N THR A 95 17.61 -21.30 15.36
CA THR A 95 18.31 -20.01 15.37
C THR A 95 17.68 -19.06 14.35
N THR A 96 17.35 -17.86 14.78
CA THR A 96 16.86 -16.78 13.92
C THR A 96 18.02 -16.02 13.29
N ALA A 97 17.80 -15.37 12.14
CA ALA A 97 18.82 -14.51 11.53
C ALA A 97 19.23 -13.37 12.49
N GLU A 98 20.49 -12.92 12.41
CA GLU A 98 21.12 -11.96 13.34
C GLU A 98 20.34 -10.65 13.53
N GLU A 99 19.57 -10.22 12.52
CA GLU A 99 18.83 -8.95 12.51
C GLU A 99 17.31 -9.14 12.60
N ALA A 100 16.83 -10.33 12.96
CA ALA A 100 15.40 -10.57 13.06
C ALA A 100 14.79 -9.73 14.20
N GLN A 101 14.10 -8.65 13.85
CA GLN A 101 13.28 -7.90 14.81
C GLN A 101 12.30 -8.85 15.52
N ILE A 102 12.06 -8.62 16.81
CA ILE A 102 11.13 -9.44 17.60
C ILE A 102 9.74 -9.50 16.95
N SER A 103 9.33 -8.44 16.24
CA SER A 103 8.09 -8.37 15.46
C SER A 103 8.01 -9.39 14.33
N ARG A 104 9.15 -9.70 13.69
CA ARG A 104 9.25 -10.74 12.66
C ARG A 104 9.15 -12.15 13.24
N ILE A 105 9.70 -12.36 14.43
CA ILE A 105 9.62 -13.65 15.15
C ILE A 105 8.20 -13.87 15.66
N LEU A 106 7.61 -12.84 16.27
CA LEU A 106 6.27 -12.94 16.84
C LEU A 106 5.17 -12.99 15.77
N GLY A 107 5.47 -12.48 14.56
CA GLY A 107 4.47 -12.24 13.54
C GLY A 107 3.74 -10.92 13.79
N LEU A 108 3.59 -10.13 12.72
CA LEU A 108 2.97 -8.80 12.78
C LEU A 108 1.54 -8.85 13.32
N GLU A 109 0.85 -9.96 13.07
CA GLU A 109 -0.48 -10.23 13.57
C GLU A 109 -0.50 -10.31 15.11
N TYR A 110 0.37 -11.11 15.71
CA TYR A 110 0.44 -11.23 17.16
C TYR A 110 0.85 -9.92 17.84
N VAL A 111 1.80 -9.19 17.26
CA VAL A 111 2.23 -7.88 17.77
C VAL A 111 1.12 -6.83 17.72
N ALA A 112 0.32 -6.85 16.66
CA ALA A 112 -0.81 -5.94 16.52
C ALA A 112 -1.89 -6.24 17.57
N LEU A 113 -2.16 -7.51 17.89
CA LEU A 113 -3.07 -7.89 18.99
C LEU A 113 -2.60 -7.33 20.35
N LEU A 114 -1.30 -7.40 20.63
CA LEU A 114 -0.71 -6.80 21.83
C LEU A 114 -0.80 -5.26 21.85
N SER A 115 -0.99 -4.64 20.68
CA SER A 115 -1.05 -3.19 20.48
C SER A 115 -2.48 -2.66 20.29
N LEU A 116 -3.50 -3.52 20.35
CA LEU A 116 -4.92 -3.17 20.13
C LEU A 116 -5.47 -2.16 21.16
N THR A 117 -4.74 -1.86 22.22
CA THR A 117 -5.10 -0.82 23.21
C THR A 117 -4.72 0.59 22.77
N ASN A 118 -3.99 0.76 21.66
CA ASN A 118 -3.56 2.07 21.20
C ASN A 118 -4.52 2.62 20.14
N SER A 119 -5.29 3.65 20.50
CA SER A 119 -6.23 4.35 19.61
C SER A 119 -5.52 5.15 18.51
N LEU A 120 -4.19 5.28 18.58
CA LEU A 120 -3.37 5.98 17.60
C LEU A 120 -3.49 5.39 16.18
N VAL A 121 -3.73 6.27 15.20
CA VAL A 121 -3.65 5.96 13.77
C VAL A 121 -2.44 6.66 13.17
N ARG A 122 -1.55 5.91 12.51
CA ARG A 122 -0.44 6.47 11.72
C ARG A 122 -0.78 6.55 10.24
N TRP A 123 -0.91 7.75 9.71
CA TRP A 123 -1.23 7.98 8.30
C TRP A 123 0.03 8.19 7.47
N CYS A 124 0.19 7.40 6.42
CA CYS A 124 1.32 7.53 5.51
C CYS A 124 1.06 8.64 4.49
N CYS A 125 1.99 9.60 4.41
CA CYS A 125 1.90 10.80 3.60
C CYS A 125 2.97 10.78 2.52
N ILE A 126 2.58 11.02 1.27
CA ILE A 126 3.44 10.88 0.09
C ILE A 126 4.05 12.25 -0.27
N GLY A 127 5.28 12.48 0.19
CA GLY A 127 6.02 13.74 0.04
C GLY A 127 5.67 14.81 1.09
N ASP A 128 6.40 15.92 1.04
CA ASP A 128 6.34 16.99 2.06
C ASP A 128 5.00 17.75 2.05
N ALA A 129 4.37 17.87 0.89
CA ALA A 129 3.08 18.55 0.76
C ALA A 129 1.94 17.81 1.49
N GLU A 130 1.88 16.48 1.35
CA GLU A 130 0.89 15.68 2.08
C GLU A 130 1.20 15.62 3.57
N LEU A 131 2.49 15.55 3.94
CA LEU A 131 2.90 15.52 5.34
C LEU A 131 2.39 16.77 6.07
N ARG A 132 2.63 17.97 5.53
CA ARG A 132 2.15 19.22 6.11
C ARG A 132 0.62 19.26 6.23
N LYS A 133 -0.10 18.79 5.21
CA LYS A 133 -1.58 18.71 5.27
C LYS A 133 -2.04 17.75 6.36
N CYS A 134 -1.36 16.62 6.52
CA CYS A 134 -1.68 15.65 7.56
C CYS A 134 -1.38 16.21 8.96
N GLU A 135 -0.29 16.94 9.14
CA GLU A 135 0.05 17.57 10.42
C GLU A 135 -1.02 18.59 10.82
N GLU A 136 -1.48 19.42 9.89
CA GLU A 136 -2.63 20.31 10.11
C GLU A 136 -3.90 19.53 10.45
N TRP A 137 -4.16 18.41 9.78
CA TRP A 137 -5.29 17.53 10.10
C TRP A 137 -5.15 16.97 11.53
N ALA A 138 -3.97 16.54 11.94
CA ALA A 138 -3.70 16.00 13.27
C ALA A 138 -3.93 17.03 14.39
N LEU A 139 -3.69 18.32 14.12
CA LEU A 139 -3.97 19.40 15.07
C LEU A 139 -5.47 19.68 15.26
N HIS A 140 -6.29 19.40 14.25
CA HIS A 140 -7.72 19.74 14.23
C HIS A 140 -8.64 18.54 14.42
N ILE A 141 -8.07 17.35 14.63
CA ILE A 141 -8.83 16.12 14.72
C ILE A 141 -9.61 16.03 16.04
N ARG A 142 -10.87 15.59 15.96
CA ARG A 142 -11.75 15.37 17.12
C ARG A 142 -11.95 13.90 17.46
N SER A 143 -11.38 13.00 16.66
CA SER A 143 -11.43 11.55 16.83
C SER A 143 -10.20 11.04 17.59
N ASP A 144 -9.81 9.80 17.34
CA ASP A 144 -8.59 9.22 17.89
C ASP A 144 -7.32 9.95 17.36
N PRO A 145 -6.20 9.96 18.12
CA PRO A 145 -4.99 10.69 17.74
C PRO A 145 -4.42 10.23 16.39
N LEU A 146 -3.98 11.20 15.59
CA LEU A 146 -3.36 11.00 14.29
C LEU A 146 -1.87 11.32 14.35
N VAL A 147 -1.03 10.44 13.80
CA VAL A 147 0.40 10.71 13.56
C VAL A 147 0.70 10.56 12.08
N CYS A 148 1.46 11.50 11.53
CA CYS A 148 1.80 11.53 10.12
C CYS A 148 3.18 10.91 9.88
N VAL A 149 3.28 10.02 8.90
CA VAL A 149 4.50 9.30 8.54
C VAL A 149 4.86 9.65 7.11
N HIS A 150 6.05 10.23 6.90
CA HIS A 150 6.53 10.57 5.55
C HIS A 150 6.93 9.33 4.75
N ALA A 151 6.64 9.34 3.45
CA ALA A 151 7.11 8.36 2.48
C ALA A 151 7.37 9.00 1.11
N ASP A 152 8.32 8.44 0.36
CA ASP A 152 8.76 9.00 -0.92
C ASP A 152 7.88 8.57 -2.11
N SER A 153 6.98 7.61 -1.92
CA SER A 153 6.07 7.09 -2.94
C SER A 153 4.94 6.25 -2.35
N LYS A 154 3.90 5.99 -3.16
CA LYS A 154 2.83 5.03 -2.83
C LYS A 154 3.36 3.64 -2.50
N THR A 155 4.34 3.14 -3.26
CA THR A 155 4.97 1.83 -3.02
C THR A 155 5.70 1.80 -1.68
N ASN A 156 6.43 2.87 -1.35
CA ASN A 156 7.10 2.98 -0.05
C ASN A 156 6.09 3.01 1.11
N CYS A 157 4.93 3.68 0.96
CA CYS A 157 3.86 3.58 1.95
C CYS A 157 3.32 2.15 2.13
N ILE A 158 3.13 1.39 1.05
CA ILE A 158 2.70 -0.03 1.14
C ILE A 158 3.72 -0.84 1.95
N GLU A 159 5.01 -0.63 1.73
CA GLU A 159 6.08 -1.28 2.49
C GLU A 159 6.10 -0.86 3.96
N LEU A 160 5.95 0.43 4.25
CA LEU A 160 5.86 0.95 5.62
C LEU A 160 4.66 0.35 6.36
N ILE A 161 3.49 0.27 5.74
CA ILE A 161 2.32 -0.36 6.36
C ILE A 161 2.56 -1.85 6.58
N LYS A 162 3.14 -2.54 5.61
CA LYS A 162 3.50 -3.96 5.75
C LYS A 162 4.47 -4.19 6.91
N ASN A 163 5.44 -3.31 7.10
CA ASN A 163 6.46 -3.41 8.15
C ASN A 163 6.05 -2.75 9.48
N ASN A 164 4.76 -2.42 9.65
CA ASN A 164 4.24 -1.76 10.85
C ASN A 164 4.90 -0.39 11.14
N GLY A 165 5.37 0.32 10.13
CA GLY A 165 5.83 1.72 10.18
C GLY A 165 4.71 2.76 10.05
N ALA A 166 3.64 2.42 9.34
CA ALA A 166 2.40 3.21 9.23
C ALA A 166 1.17 2.30 9.33
N ASP A 167 -0.04 2.85 9.43
CA ASP A 167 -1.29 2.09 9.59
C ASP A 167 -2.25 2.20 8.41
N ALA A 168 -2.30 3.36 7.75
CA ALA A 168 -3.20 3.60 6.63
C ALA A 168 -2.59 4.54 5.58
N VAL A 169 -3.05 4.41 4.33
CA VAL A 169 -2.73 5.29 3.21
C VAL A 169 -3.86 5.25 2.17
N THR A 170 -4.07 6.35 1.44
CA THR A 170 -4.96 6.38 0.28
C THR A 170 -4.18 5.99 -0.99
N LEU A 171 -4.71 5.03 -1.76
CA LEU A 171 -4.10 4.53 -2.99
C LEU A 171 -5.08 4.58 -4.17
N ASP A 172 -4.57 4.88 -5.36
CA ASP A 172 -5.34 4.67 -6.59
C ASP A 172 -5.57 3.17 -6.88
N ALA A 173 -6.46 2.87 -7.82
CA ALA A 173 -6.87 1.51 -8.14
C ALA A 173 -5.70 0.55 -8.44
N THR A 174 -4.66 1.00 -9.14
CA THR A 174 -3.51 0.13 -9.47
C THR A 174 -2.67 -0.16 -8.24
N HIS A 175 -2.37 0.85 -7.43
CA HIS A 175 -1.61 0.64 -6.19
C HIS A 175 -2.41 -0.12 -5.13
N ALA A 176 -3.73 0.04 -5.10
CA ALA A 176 -4.62 -0.77 -4.26
C ALA A 176 -4.56 -2.26 -4.63
N TYR A 177 -4.50 -2.58 -5.93
CA TYR A 177 -4.25 -3.96 -6.39
C TYR A 177 -2.91 -4.49 -5.88
N PHE A 178 -1.83 -3.70 -5.95
CA PHE A 178 -0.54 -4.10 -5.39
C PHE A 178 -0.58 -4.28 -3.87
N ALA A 179 -1.29 -3.40 -3.16
CA ALA A 179 -1.47 -3.47 -1.72
C ALA A 179 -2.20 -4.76 -1.29
N ASP A 180 -3.25 -5.17 -2.02
CA ASP A 180 -3.95 -6.43 -1.78
C ASP A 180 -3.04 -7.65 -1.99
N LYS A 181 -2.22 -7.65 -3.06
CA LYS A 181 -1.20 -8.69 -3.27
C LYS A 181 -0.13 -8.71 -2.17
N CYS A 182 0.09 -7.59 -1.48
CA CYS A 182 0.95 -7.48 -0.31
C CYS A 182 0.25 -7.85 1.02
N GLY A 183 -1.02 -8.24 0.99
CA GLY A 183 -1.79 -8.67 2.17
C GLY A 183 -2.48 -7.54 2.93
N LEU A 184 -2.52 -6.32 2.37
CA LEU A 184 -3.32 -5.22 2.91
C LEU A 184 -4.79 -5.37 2.49
N ARG A 185 -5.68 -4.65 3.17
CA ARG A 185 -7.12 -4.69 2.93
C ARG A 185 -7.69 -3.29 2.76
N PRO A 186 -8.67 -3.10 1.87
CA PRO A 186 -9.39 -1.83 1.76
C PRO A 186 -10.20 -1.58 3.03
N VAL A 187 -10.30 -0.31 3.41
CA VAL A 187 -11.04 0.18 4.58
C VAL A 187 -12.20 1.06 4.16
N ALA A 188 -11.92 2.02 3.28
CA ALA A 188 -12.88 2.98 2.75
C ALA A 188 -12.49 3.33 1.31
N ALA A 189 -13.43 3.86 0.55
CA ALA A 189 -13.19 4.35 -0.80
C ALA A 189 -13.55 5.84 -0.87
N GLU A 190 -12.81 6.60 -1.67
CA GLU A 190 -13.21 7.94 -2.02
C GLU A 190 -14.48 7.88 -2.86
N CYS A 191 -15.43 8.79 -2.60
CA CYS A 191 -16.62 8.91 -3.41
C CYS A 191 -16.61 10.25 -4.15
N TYR A 192 -16.83 10.19 -5.46
CA TYR A 192 -16.87 11.35 -6.33
C TYR A 192 -18.27 11.49 -6.93
N GLY A 193 -18.78 12.71 -6.98
CA GLY A 193 -20.12 13.01 -7.52
C GLY A 193 -21.15 13.31 -6.43
N GLU A 194 -22.43 13.13 -6.75
CA GLU A 194 -23.52 13.42 -5.82
C GLU A 194 -23.50 12.46 -4.63
N LEU A 195 -23.57 13.01 -3.42
CA LEU A 195 -23.58 12.27 -2.15
C LEU A 195 -24.55 11.08 -2.15
N ALA A 196 -25.73 11.23 -2.76
CA ALA A 196 -26.71 10.15 -2.89
C ALA A 196 -26.09 8.89 -3.52
N SER A 197 -25.25 9.02 -4.55
CA SER A 197 -24.59 7.88 -5.22
C SER A 197 -23.60 7.11 -4.36
N CYS A 198 -23.16 7.71 -3.23
CA CYS A 198 -22.20 7.12 -2.30
C CYS A 198 -22.84 6.28 -1.19
N PHE A 199 -24.15 6.45 -0.93
CA PHE A 199 -24.85 5.84 0.21
C PHE A 199 -25.60 4.55 -0.15
N TRP A 200 -25.98 4.37 -1.41
CA TRP A 200 -26.66 3.17 -1.86
C TRP A 200 -25.63 2.05 -2.05
N ASN A 201 -25.98 0.79 -1.77
CA ASN A 201 -25.19 -0.42 -2.05
C ASN A 201 -24.92 -0.65 -3.56
N ALA A 202 -24.94 0.41 -4.36
CA ALA A 202 -24.52 0.45 -5.75
C ALA A 202 -22.98 0.49 -5.83
N ALA A 203 -22.44 -0.01 -6.94
CA ALA A 203 -21.03 0.16 -7.24
C ALA A 203 -20.70 1.67 -7.27
N LEU A 204 -19.64 2.07 -6.57
CA LEU A 204 -19.19 3.46 -6.55
C LEU A 204 -18.94 3.95 -7.99
N PRO A 205 -19.40 5.18 -8.33
CA PRO A 205 -19.25 5.70 -9.68
C PRO A 205 -17.76 5.77 -10.04
N PRO A 206 -17.32 5.14 -11.15
CA PRO A 206 -15.93 5.18 -11.55
C PRO A 206 -15.58 6.54 -12.17
N GLY A 207 -14.31 6.89 -12.02
CA GLY A 207 -13.67 7.85 -12.90
C GLY A 207 -13.48 7.31 -14.31
N TYR A 208 -12.88 8.14 -15.16
CA TYR A 208 -12.58 7.78 -16.54
C TYR A 208 -11.22 8.35 -16.89
N ALA A 209 -10.38 7.53 -17.53
CA ALA A 209 -9.11 7.97 -18.06
C ALA A 209 -9.29 8.63 -19.42
N ILE A 210 -8.60 9.71 -19.66
CA ILE A 210 -8.67 10.49 -20.90
C ILE A 210 -7.27 10.83 -21.42
N ALA A 211 -7.19 11.09 -22.72
CA ALA A 211 -6.00 11.61 -23.38
C ALA A 211 -6.32 12.98 -23.96
N LEU A 212 -5.68 14.04 -23.44
CA LEU A 212 -5.84 15.41 -23.89
C LEU A 212 -4.75 15.81 -24.88
N VAL A 213 -5.13 16.60 -25.87
CA VAL A 213 -4.24 17.18 -26.87
C VAL A 213 -4.66 18.62 -27.19
N LYS A 214 -3.75 19.41 -27.76
CA LYS A 214 -4.10 20.74 -28.28
C LYS A 214 -4.98 20.62 -29.51
N LYS A 215 -6.07 21.40 -29.59
CA LYS A 215 -6.95 21.46 -30.76
C LYS A 215 -6.20 21.78 -32.05
N ALA A 216 -5.20 22.68 -31.97
CA ALA A 216 -4.31 23.04 -33.08
C ALA A 216 -3.50 21.85 -33.64
N ALA A 217 -3.24 20.81 -32.86
CA ALA A 217 -2.50 19.62 -33.28
C ALA A 217 -3.38 18.60 -34.03
N LYS A 218 -3.98 19.04 -35.15
CA LYS A 218 -4.96 18.25 -35.94
C LYS A 218 -4.46 16.90 -36.46
N HIS A 219 -3.16 16.70 -36.52
CA HIS A 219 -2.52 15.48 -37.01
C HIS A 219 -2.35 14.40 -35.93
N LEU A 220 -2.63 14.71 -34.66
CA LEU A 220 -2.51 13.76 -33.55
C LEU A 220 -3.80 12.96 -33.37
N SER A 221 -3.64 11.67 -33.12
CA SER A 221 -4.69 10.69 -32.84
C SER A 221 -4.16 9.69 -31.81
N ILE A 222 -5.03 8.91 -31.16
CA ILE A 222 -4.59 7.88 -30.20
C ILE A 222 -3.64 6.84 -30.83
N ARG A 223 -3.68 6.69 -32.16
CA ARG A 223 -2.95 5.66 -32.93
C ARG A 223 -1.53 6.08 -33.35
N ASN A 224 -1.18 7.37 -33.28
CA ASN A 224 0.10 7.89 -33.80
C ASN A 224 0.89 8.71 -32.77
N LEU A 225 0.84 8.28 -31.51
CA LEU A 225 1.52 8.92 -30.39
C LEU A 225 2.99 8.49 -30.23
N GLN A 226 3.46 7.54 -31.03
CA GLN A 226 4.85 7.08 -31.00
C GLN A 226 5.80 8.23 -31.33
N GLY A 227 6.85 8.39 -30.52
CA GLY A 227 7.84 9.45 -30.66
C GLY A 227 7.34 10.85 -30.28
N ARG A 228 6.14 10.99 -29.72
CA ARG A 228 5.61 12.27 -29.25
C ARG A 228 6.05 12.60 -27.83
N ARG A 229 5.83 13.84 -27.40
CA ARG A 229 6.02 14.26 -26.01
C ARG A 229 4.77 13.97 -25.18
N SER A 230 4.95 13.28 -24.07
CA SER A 230 3.84 12.87 -23.22
C SER A 230 3.94 13.39 -21.79
N CYS A 231 2.78 13.64 -21.19
CA CYS A 231 2.63 14.01 -19.79
C CYS A 231 1.73 13.00 -19.10
N HIS A 232 2.16 12.51 -17.95
CA HIS A 232 1.50 11.44 -17.21
C HIS A 232 1.41 11.84 -15.74
N SER A 233 0.35 11.42 -15.06
CA SER A 233 0.16 11.71 -13.64
C SER A 233 1.28 11.14 -12.77
N HIS A 234 1.56 9.83 -12.88
CA HIS A 234 2.72 9.17 -12.27
C HIS A 234 2.84 7.73 -12.82
N VAL A 235 3.97 7.08 -12.56
CA VAL A 235 4.15 5.64 -12.86
C VAL A 235 3.09 4.80 -12.15
N TYR A 236 2.63 3.74 -12.81
CA TYR A 236 1.55 2.85 -12.36
C TYR A 236 0.17 3.51 -12.14
N SER A 237 -0.02 4.80 -12.43
CA SER A 237 -1.36 5.39 -12.31
C SER A 237 -2.35 4.73 -13.29
N PRO A 238 -3.64 4.59 -12.92
CA PRO A 238 -4.63 3.97 -13.80
C PRO A 238 -4.76 4.70 -15.14
N ALA A 239 -4.90 6.02 -15.11
CA ALA A 239 -5.10 6.83 -16.31
C ALA A 239 -3.81 7.24 -17.01
N GLY A 240 -2.71 7.40 -16.28
CA GLY A 240 -1.43 7.87 -16.82
C GLY A 240 -0.51 6.75 -17.29
N TRP A 241 -0.68 5.52 -16.80
CA TRP A 241 0.20 4.39 -17.15
C TRP A 241 -0.59 3.17 -17.63
N LEU A 242 -1.53 2.65 -16.82
CA LEU A 242 -2.18 1.36 -17.07
C LEU A 242 -3.05 1.37 -18.33
N LEU A 243 -4.01 2.30 -18.42
CA LEU A 243 -4.92 2.37 -19.57
C LEU A 243 -4.23 2.83 -20.86
N PRO A 244 -3.33 3.82 -20.86
CA PRO A 244 -2.53 4.18 -22.03
C PRO A 244 -1.64 3.04 -22.53
N SER A 245 -1.19 2.13 -21.64
CA SER A 245 -0.31 1.00 -22.03
C SER A 245 -0.91 0.13 -23.14
N ARG A 246 -2.24 0.03 -23.23
CA ARG A 246 -2.96 -0.73 -24.27
C ARG A 246 -2.78 -0.17 -25.68
N TYR A 247 -2.44 1.11 -25.79
CA TYR A 247 -2.25 1.83 -27.05
C TYR A 247 -0.77 2.00 -27.42
N THR A 248 0.13 1.83 -26.45
CA THR A 248 1.58 1.89 -26.67
C THR A 248 2.19 0.51 -26.90
N GLN A 249 1.59 -0.54 -26.33
CA GLN A 249 1.96 -1.93 -26.53
C GLN A 249 0.88 -2.59 -27.38
N GLY A 250 1.18 -2.94 -28.62
CA GLY A 250 0.30 -3.83 -29.39
C GLY A 250 0.08 -5.13 -28.60
N SER A 251 -1.04 -5.25 -27.88
CA SER A 251 -1.53 -6.44 -27.17
C SER A 251 -0.62 -7.16 -26.14
N ARG A 252 0.59 -6.69 -25.80
CA ARG A 252 1.51 -7.39 -24.86
C ARG A 252 1.78 -6.62 -23.57
N ILE A 253 0.92 -6.79 -22.57
CA ILE A 253 0.96 -6.11 -21.25
C ILE A 253 2.22 -6.49 -20.42
N CYS A 254 2.84 -7.65 -20.66
CA CYS A 254 3.95 -8.17 -19.84
C CYS A 254 5.29 -7.42 -20.00
N SER A 255 5.37 -6.37 -20.82
CA SER A 255 6.58 -5.58 -21.05
C SER A 255 6.43 -4.07 -20.77
N ALA A 256 5.32 -3.66 -20.12
CA ALA A 256 4.93 -2.27 -19.99
C ALA A 256 5.99 -1.33 -19.39
N ASP A 257 6.73 -1.82 -18.39
CA ASP A 257 7.78 -1.05 -17.71
C ASP A 257 8.95 -0.67 -18.61
N ARG A 258 9.21 -1.45 -19.66
CA ARG A 258 10.27 -1.17 -20.64
C ARG A 258 9.75 -0.46 -21.88
N THR A 259 8.54 -0.79 -22.34
CA THR A 259 8.02 -0.32 -23.62
C THR A 259 7.39 1.07 -23.56
N VAL A 260 6.75 1.47 -22.45
CA VAL A 260 6.15 2.82 -22.36
C VAL A 260 7.22 3.92 -22.42
N PRO A 261 8.37 3.81 -21.73
CA PRO A 261 9.45 4.79 -21.85
C PRO A 261 10.12 4.88 -23.22
N GLU A 262 10.11 3.80 -24.00
CA GLU A 262 10.68 3.75 -25.35
C GLU A 262 9.70 4.24 -26.43
N TYR A 263 8.39 4.13 -26.16
CA TYR A 263 7.34 4.57 -27.09
C TYR A 263 7.31 6.09 -27.26
N PHE A 264 7.52 6.85 -26.17
CA PHE A 264 7.54 8.31 -26.20
C PHE A 264 8.96 8.85 -26.30
N TRP A 265 9.13 9.95 -27.03
CA TRP A 265 10.47 10.53 -27.23
C TRP A 265 11.04 11.15 -25.95
N LYS A 266 10.24 12.01 -25.30
CA LYS A 266 10.54 12.66 -24.02
C LYS A 266 9.23 12.97 -23.32
N GLY A 267 9.19 12.90 -22.00
CA GLY A 267 7.97 13.23 -21.27
C GLY A 267 8.22 13.60 -19.83
N CYS A 268 7.13 13.79 -19.10
CA CYS A 268 7.12 13.75 -17.65
C CYS A 268 6.17 12.64 -17.17
N MET A 269 6.73 11.60 -16.56
CA MET A 269 6.06 10.55 -15.81
C MET A 269 6.78 10.41 -14.46
N PRO A 270 6.30 11.12 -13.43
CA PRO A 270 6.86 11.05 -12.09
C PRO A 270 7.01 9.61 -11.58
N GLY A 271 8.18 9.26 -11.06
CA GLY A 271 8.55 7.91 -10.61
C GLY A 271 9.07 6.97 -11.70
N ALA A 272 9.07 7.37 -12.97
CA ALA A 272 9.68 6.60 -14.05
C ALA A 272 11.20 6.84 -14.13
N GLY A 273 11.84 6.25 -15.14
CA GLY A 273 13.23 6.52 -15.51
C GLY A 273 13.38 6.92 -16.98
N GLY A 274 14.57 7.39 -17.36
CA GLY A 274 14.93 7.61 -18.76
C GLY A 274 14.19 8.76 -19.44
N ASN A 275 13.66 8.51 -20.65
CA ASN A 275 13.08 9.55 -21.50
C ASN A 275 11.86 10.24 -20.88
N LEU A 276 11.09 9.51 -20.07
CA LEU A 276 9.88 10.04 -19.43
C LEU A 276 10.17 10.94 -18.24
N CYS A 277 11.42 11.18 -17.85
CA CYS A 277 11.76 12.14 -16.81
C CYS A 277 12.41 13.42 -17.34
N LYS A 278 12.60 13.52 -18.66
CA LYS A 278 13.35 14.63 -19.29
C LYS A 278 12.62 15.97 -19.26
N VAL A 279 11.29 15.96 -19.14
CA VAL A 279 10.44 17.17 -19.12
C VAL A 279 9.99 17.53 -17.70
N CYS A 280 10.16 16.63 -16.73
CA CYS A 280 9.86 16.90 -15.33
C CYS A 280 10.72 18.03 -14.76
N ILE A 281 10.16 18.84 -13.87
CA ILE A 281 10.77 20.09 -13.42
C ILE A 281 11.17 20.08 -11.95
N GLY A 282 10.80 19.03 -11.21
CA GLY A 282 11.08 18.90 -9.79
C GLY A 282 10.32 19.93 -8.94
N PRO A 283 10.78 20.15 -7.70
CA PRO A 283 10.18 21.12 -6.80
C PRO A 283 10.31 22.55 -7.32
N ALA A 284 9.55 23.46 -6.70
CA ALA A 284 9.77 24.89 -6.90
C ALA A 284 11.21 25.22 -6.48
N GLU A 285 11.96 25.88 -7.34
CA GLU A 285 13.34 26.29 -7.03
C GLU A 285 13.33 27.17 -5.79
N ARG A 286 13.95 26.68 -4.70
CA ARG A 286 14.35 27.51 -3.57
C ARG A 286 15.74 28.05 -3.87
N GLU A 287 15.94 29.34 -3.67
CA GLU A 287 17.25 29.98 -3.85
C GLU A 287 18.32 29.22 -3.04
N GLY A 288 19.30 28.62 -3.74
CA GLY A 288 20.44 27.92 -3.13
C GLY A 288 20.36 26.39 -3.03
N GLU A 289 19.25 25.74 -3.39
CA GLU A 289 19.15 24.26 -3.39
C GLU A 289 19.64 23.63 -4.70
N LYS A 290 20.46 22.57 -4.62
CA LYS A 290 20.88 21.79 -5.81
C LYS A 290 19.66 21.07 -6.41
N PRO A 291 19.55 20.93 -7.74
CA PRO A 291 18.42 20.28 -8.39
C PRO A 291 18.54 18.76 -8.24
N SER A 292 18.09 18.18 -7.13
CA SER A 292 18.34 16.76 -6.85
C SER A 292 17.13 15.82 -6.82
N SER A 293 15.93 16.26 -7.17
CA SER A 293 14.79 15.33 -7.30
C SER A 293 13.81 15.76 -8.40
N ARG A 294 14.24 15.69 -9.66
CA ARG A 294 13.30 15.76 -10.80
C ARG A 294 12.66 14.40 -10.99
N CYS A 295 11.40 14.38 -11.41
CA CYS A 295 10.64 13.15 -11.66
C CYS A 295 10.35 12.33 -10.39
N ALA A 296 10.27 12.98 -9.24
CA ALA A 296 9.97 12.34 -7.97
C ALA A 296 8.53 11.77 -7.97
N ALA A 297 8.31 10.59 -7.40
CA ALA A 297 7.00 9.91 -7.42
C ALA A 297 6.00 10.44 -6.37
N HIS A 298 6.04 11.74 -6.08
CA HIS A 298 5.26 12.41 -5.05
C HIS A 298 5.04 13.89 -5.39
N HIS A 299 4.27 14.59 -4.54
CA HIS A 299 3.78 15.95 -4.79
C HIS A 299 4.85 17.05 -4.85
N ASP A 300 6.10 16.77 -4.49
CA ASP A 300 7.19 17.73 -4.65
C ASP A 300 7.64 17.86 -6.11
N GLU A 301 7.30 16.90 -6.99
CA GLU A 301 7.37 17.13 -8.43
C GLU A 301 6.15 17.96 -8.88
N ARG A 302 6.37 19.17 -9.39
CA ARG A 302 5.28 20.07 -9.82
C ARG A 302 4.43 19.51 -10.95
N TYR A 303 4.95 18.55 -11.72
CA TYR A 303 4.20 17.82 -12.75
C TYR A 303 3.60 16.49 -12.27
N TYR A 304 3.55 16.25 -10.96
CA TYR A 304 2.89 15.09 -10.35
C TYR A 304 1.37 15.20 -10.28
N GLY A 305 0.72 14.05 -10.47
CA GLY A 305 -0.74 13.89 -10.40
C GLY A 305 -1.48 14.44 -11.63
N ASN A 306 -2.81 14.39 -11.59
CA ASN A 306 -3.67 14.84 -12.70
C ASN A 306 -3.43 16.32 -13.06
N LEU A 307 -3.30 17.19 -12.04
CA LEU A 307 -3.00 18.61 -12.22
C LEU A 307 -1.62 18.86 -12.83
N GLY A 308 -0.61 18.13 -12.35
CA GLY A 308 0.75 18.25 -12.85
C GLY A 308 0.87 17.81 -14.31
N ALA A 309 0.20 16.72 -14.68
CA ALA A 309 0.13 16.25 -16.07
C ALA A 309 -0.57 17.27 -16.99
N LEU A 310 -1.66 17.89 -16.51
CA LEU A 310 -2.34 18.98 -17.21
C LEU A 310 -1.46 20.22 -17.35
N ARG A 311 -0.62 20.53 -16.36
CA ARG A 311 0.29 21.69 -16.38
C ARG A 311 1.53 21.48 -17.25
N SER A 312 2.10 20.28 -17.28
CA SER A 312 3.27 19.96 -18.10
C SER A 312 2.99 20.07 -19.60
N PHE A 313 1.73 19.79 -19.98
CA PHE A 313 1.13 19.84 -21.30
C PHE A 313 2.10 19.74 -22.49
N GLY A 314 2.47 18.50 -22.82
CA GLY A 314 3.27 18.12 -23.99
C GLY A 314 2.45 18.08 -25.30
N ASP A 315 2.73 17.10 -26.17
CA ASP A 315 1.88 16.83 -27.33
C ASP A 315 0.58 16.13 -26.90
N VAL A 316 0.66 15.28 -25.87
CA VAL A 316 -0.46 14.55 -25.26
C VAL A 316 -0.31 14.50 -23.73
N ALA A 317 -1.41 14.61 -22.99
CA ALA A 317 -1.48 14.43 -21.54
C ALA A 317 -2.49 13.34 -21.17
N PHE A 318 -2.10 12.43 -20.28
CA PHE A 318 -2.93 11.34 -19.79
C PHE A 318 -3.30 11.57 -18.31
N LEU A 319 -4.60 11.64 -18.03
CA LEU A 319 -5.15 11.98 -16.71
C LEU A 319 -6.57 11.42 -16.54
N GLU A 320 -7.09 11.51 -15.32
CA GLU A 320 -8.50 11.20 -15.02
C GLU A 320 -9.41 12.41 -15.25
N HIS A 321 -10.66 12.18 -15.67
CA HIS A 321 -11.60 13.24 -16.04
C HIS A 321 -12.11 14.08 -14.86
N HIS A 322 -12.06 13.57 -13.63
CA HIS A 322 -12.64 14.25 -12.46
C HIS A 322 -12.03 15.65 -12.28
N ASN A 323 -12.89 16.63 -12.04
CA ASN A 323 -12.55 18.05 -11.88
C ASN A 323 -11.79 18.68 -13.07
N LEU A 324 -11.77 18.04 -14.25
CA LEU A 324 -11.01 18.52 -15.40
C LEU A 324 -11.38 19.95 -15.82
N LEU A 325 -12.67 20.24 -16.01
CA LEU A 325 -13.13 21.57 -16.43
C LEU A 325 -12.78 22.64 -15.39
N GLN A 326 -13.01 22.35 -14.11
CA GLN A 326 -12.64 23.24 -13.00
C GLN A 326 -11.13 23.51 -12.96
N ASN A 327 -10.31 22.50 -13.24
CA ASN A 327 -8.86 22.61 -13.26
C ASN A 327 -8.35 23.43 -14.46
N ILE A 328 -9.03 23.36 -15.60
CA ILE A 328 -8.73 24.21 -16.76
C ILE A 328 -9.09 25.66 -16.44
N ASP A 329 -10.30 25.91 -15.91
CA ASP A 329 -10.82 27.26 -15.65
C ASP A 329 -10.06 27.98 -14.53
N SER A 330 -9.50 27.25 -13.57
CA SER A 330 -8.66 27.79 -12.49
C SER A 330 -7.24 28.19 -12.93
N GLY A 331 -6.90 28.06 -14.23
CA GLY A 331 -5.65 28.53 -14.80
C GLY A 331 -4.46 27.56 -14.67
N TRP A 332 -4.68 26.35 -14.15
CA TRP A 332 -3.63 25.33 -14.03
C TRP A 332 -3.16 24.77 -15.37
N ALA A 333 -3.97 24.89 -16.43
CA ALA A 333 -3.65 24.49 -17.79
C ALA A 333 -2.75 25.51 -18.54
N THR A 334 -1.85 26.24 -17.86
CA THR A 334 -0.87 27.17 -18.51
C THR A 334 -1.48 28.16 -19.51
N GLY A 335 -2.67 28.70 -19.22
CA GLY A 335 -3.35 29.66 -20.10
C GLY A 335 -4.13 29.06 -21.28
N TYR A 336 -4.35 27.75 -21.29
CA TYR A 336 -5.31 27.12 -22.22
C TYR A 336 -6.72 27.12 -21.64
N SER A 337 -7.71 27.39 -22.49
CA SER A 337 -9.13 27.21 -22.18
C SER A 337 -9.62 25.83 -22.60
N ALA A 338 -10.81 25.42 -22.13
CA ALA A 338 -11.40 24.13 -22.53
C ALA A 338 -11.59 24.02 -24.06
N GLY A 339 -11.79 25.15 -24.76
CA GLY A 339 -11.93 25.19 -26.22
C GLY A 339 -10.64 24.98 -26.99
N ASP A 340 -9.48 25.16 -26.35
CA ASP A 340 -8.16 24.97 -26.95
C ASP A 340 -7.69 23.51 -26.90
N LEU A 341 -8.44 22.66 -26.19
CA LEU A 341 -8.11 21.27 -25.92
C LEU A 341 -9.15 20.33 -26.53
N GLU A 342 -8.71 19.14 -26.91
CA GLU A 342 -9.58 18.07 -27.42
C GLU A 342 -9.16 16.73 -26.81
N LEU A 343 -10.11 15.81 -26.71
CA LEU A 343 -9.89 14.44 -26.30
C LEU A 343 -9.46 13.59 -27.49
N LEU A 344 -8.60 12.60 -27.27
CA LEU A 344 -8.32 11.53 -28.23
C LEU A 344 -9.17 10.30 -27.88
N CYS A 345 -10.01 9.88 -28.82
CA CYS A 345 -10.93 8.77 -28.63
C CYS A 345 -10.31 7.43 -29.07
N PRO A 346 -10.70 6.29 -28.48
CA PRO A 346 -10.17 4.97 -28.84
C PRO A 346 -10.33 4.59 -30.33
N ASP A 347 -11.39 5.10 -30.97
CA ASP A 347 -11.68 4.88 -32.39
C ASP A 347 -10.75 5.68 -33.33
N GLY A 348 -9.90 6.55 -32.79
CA GLY A 348 -9.01 7.44 -33.53
C GLY A 348 -9.58 8.82 -33.83
N SER A 349 -10.85 9.06 -33.50
CA SER A 349 -11.48 10.38 -33.60
C SER A 349 -11.03 11.31 -32.47
N ARG A 350 -11.51 12.55 -32.52
CA ARG A 350 -11.29 13.59 -31.51
C ARG A 350 -12.64 14.16 -31.09
N ALA A 351 -12.76 14.50 -29.82
CA ALA A 351 -14.01 15.06 -29.27
C ALA A 351 -13.72 16.27 -28.37
N ALA A 352 -14.77 17.05 -28.07
CA ALA A 352 -14.65 18.13 -27.11
C ALA A 352 -14.38 17.58 -25.70
N VAL A 353 -13.77 18.40 -24.83
CA VAL A 353 -13.45 18.00 -23.45
C VAL A 353 -14.70 17.63 -22.64
N THR A 354 -15.87 18.18 -23.01
CA THR A 354 -17.18 17.88 -22.41
C THR A 354 -17.69 16.48 -22.75
N ASP A 355 -17.21 15.87 -23.84
CA ASP A 355 -17.73 14.60 -24.36
C ASP A 355 -16.96 13.38 -23.79
N TRP A 356 -16.35 13.54 -22.61
CA TRP A 356 -15.54 12.51 -21.97
C TRP A 356 -16.32 11.20 -21.70
N GLN A 357 -17.64 11.28 -21.53
CA GLN A 357 -18.48 10.10 -21.30
C GLN A 357 -18.46 9.13 -22.48
N THR A 358 -18.44 9.66 -23.71
CA THR A 358 -18.40 8.86 -24.95
C THR A 358 -16.98 8.72 -25.49
N CYS A 359 -16.07 9.63 -25.15
CA CYS A 359 -14.67 9.63 -25.57
C CYS A 359 -13.73 9.51 -24.36
N ASN A 360 -13.44 8.27 -23.93
CA ASN A 360 -12.49 7.96 -22.86
C ASN A 360 -11.73 6.66 -23.14
N LEU A 361 -10.63 6.45 -22.41
CA LEU A 361 -9.78 5.26 -22.53
C LEU A 361 -10.24 4.09 -21.65
N GLY A 362 -11.24 4.32 -20.79
CA GLY A 362 -11.83 3.32 -19.90
C GLY A 362 -12.10 3.84 -18.49
N PRO A 363 -12.90 3.10 -17.71
CA PRO A 363 -13.23 3.46 -16.34
C PRO A 363 -12.05 3.26 -15.38
N VAL A 364 -11.98 4.10 -14.35
CA VAL A 364 -10.99 4.08 -13.28
C VAL A 364 -11.73 3.98 -11.94
N PRO A 365 -11.58 2.88 -11.19
CA PRO A 365 -12.17 2.79 -9.85
C PRO A 365 -11.67 3.91 -8.94
N PRO A 366 -12.47 4.35 -7.95
CA PRO A 366 -12.04 5.38 -7.01
C PRO A 366 -10.83 4.92 -6.19
N SER A 367 -10.09 5.90 -5.67
CA SER A 367 -9.02 5.63 -4.72
C SER A 367 -9.60 5.00 -3.45
N VAL A 368 -8.79 4.20 -2.77
CA VAL A 368 -9.18 3.50 -1.54
C VAL A 368 -8.17 3.71 -0.44
N VAL A 369 -8.66 3.85 0.78
CA VAL A 369 -7.85 3.75 2.00
C VAL A 369 -7.57 2.28 2.24
N VAL A 370 -6.31 1.92 2.40
CA VAL A 370 -5.89 0.54 2.73
C VAL A 370 -5.18 0.50 4.08
N ALA A 371 -5.30 -0.64 4.77
CA ALA A 371 -4.66 -0.90 6.05
C ALA A 371 -4.28 -2.38 6.21
N ARG A 372 -3.55 -2.74 7.27
CA ARG A 372 -3.35 -4.16 7.63
C ARG A 372 -4.68 -4.76 8.12
N PRO A 373 -4.94 -6.06 7.91
CA PRO A 373 -6.18 -6.71 8.35
C PRO A 373 -6.60 -6.39 9.79
N MET A 374 -5.65 -6.36 10.72
CA MET A 374 -5.91 -6.11 12.14
C MET A 374 -6.16 -4.64 12.49
N THR A 375 -5.78 -3.70 11.62
CA THR A 375 -6.02 -2.27 11.84
C THR A 375 -7.21 -1.75 11.05
N VAL A 376 -7.83 -2.57 10.18
CA VAL A 376 -8.99 -2.16 9.35
C VAL A 376 -10.11 -1.55 10.20
N ALA A 377 -10.58 -2.26 11.23
CA ALA A 377 -11.68 -1.79 12.08
C ALA A 377 -11.33 -0.46 12.77
N ARG A 378 -10.11 -0.33 13.30
CA ARG A 378 -9.65 0.89 13.94
C ARG A 378 -9.57 2.07 12.96
N VAL A 379 -9.02 1.86 11.77
CA VAL A 379 -8.92 2.90 10.74
C VAL A 379 -10.32 3.29 10.24
N TYR A 380 -11.23 2.32 10.12
CA TYR A 380 -12.63 2.58 9.77
C TYR A 380 -13.30 3.46 10.83
N ASP A 381 -13.22 3.10 12.11
CA ASP A 381 -13.81 3.87 13.20
C ASP A 381 -13.22 5.28 13.30
N PHE A 382 -11.91 5.41 13.11
CA PHE A 382 -11.22 6.68 13.04
C PHE A 382 -11.77 7.58 11.92
N LEU A 383 -11.92 7.04 10.71
CA LEU A 383 -12.47 7.78 9.57
C LEU A 383 -13.94 8.13 9.79
N ALA A 384 -14.75 7.20 10.29
CA ALA A 384 -16.17 7.41 10.55
C ALA A 384 -16.42 8.51 11.60
N LYS A 385 -15.57 8.62 12.63
CA LYS A 385 -15.61 9.71 13.63
C LYS A 385 -15.06 11.03 13.08
N SER A 386 -14.10 10.97 12.16
CA SER A 386 -13.46 12.15 11.55
C SER A 386 -14.35 12.85 10.53
N GLN A 387 -15.25 12.11 9.89
CA GLN A 387 -16.23 12.64 8.96
C GLN A 387 -17.42 13.23 9.73
N VAL A 388 -17.89 14.40 9.31
CA VAL A 388 -19.17 14.94 9.81
C VAL A 388 -20.23 13.90 9.48
N LYS A 389 -21.10 13.54 10.44
CA LYS A 389 -22.31 12.78 10.15
C LYS A 389 -23.09 13.56 9.10
N LEU A 390 -23.02 13.11 7.85
CA LEU A 390 -23.85 13.63 6.79
C LEU A 390 -25.27 13.23 7.16
N GLU A 391 -26.04 14.17 7.70
CA GLU A 391 -27.46 13.98 7.92
C GLU A 391 -28.06 13.68 6.55
N VAL A 392 -28.52 12.45 6.37
CA VAL A 392 -29.27 12.04 5.18
C VAL A 392 -30.58 12.83 5.24
N PRO A 393 -30.86 13.75 4.29
CA PRO A 393 -32.19 14.32 4.19
C PRO A 393 -33.14 13.17 3.88
N VAL A 394 -34.07 12.90 4.80
CA VAL A 394 -35.12 11.87 4.66
C VAL A 394 -36.04 12.20 3.49
#